data_AF-A0A8D8ZAP2-F1
#
_entry.id   AF-A0A8D8ZAP2-F1
#
_cell.length_a   1.000
_cell.length_b   1.000
_cell.length_c   1.000
_cell.angle_alpha   90.00
_cell.angle_beta   90.00
_cell.angle_gamma   90.00
#
_symmetry.space_group_name_H-M   'P 1'
#
loop_
_entity.id
_entity.type
_entity.pdbx_description
1 polymer ?
#
loop_
_entity_poly.entity_id
_entity_poly.type
_entity_poly.pdbx_seq_one_letter_code
_entity_poly.pdbx_strand_id
1 'polypeptide(L)'
;MFSHGEDGYNFSVNLVNPVTGEIVPNKNVSSSDWYAYRIMARAGSNSNHLLLFAALLNQFLVDMYAKIETERLNYLRFNQSKLRAENYVHLQDAIERDGDLHNLGQMVILPSSFTGSPRYMQQRCQDAYGVCAELWKT
;
A
#
# COMPACT_ATOMS: atom_id res chain seq x y z
N MET A 1 9.47 19.19 -10.38
CA MET A 1 10.17 18.58 -9.24
C MET A 1 11.47 17.90 -9.65
N PHE A 2 11.60 17.44 -10.90
CA PHE A 2 12.89 17.05 -11.48
C PHE A 2 13.54 18.26 -12.15
N SER A 3 14.69 18.71 -11.64
CA SER A 3 15.42 19.87 -12.18
C SER A 3 15.94 19.64 -13.61
N HIS A 4 15.97 18.39 -14.05
CA HIS A 4 16.48 17.96 -15.35
C HIS A 4 15.39 17.35 -16.24
N GLY A 5 14.11 17.46 -15.86
CA GLY A 5 13.00 16.90 -16.65
C GLY A 5 12.98 15.37 -16.72
N GLU A 6 13.56 14.70 -15.71
CA GLU A 6 13.59 13.24 -15.64
C GLU A 6 12.17 12.64 -15.59
N ASP A 7 12.02 11.49 -16.24
CA ASP A 7 10.79 10.72 -16.20
C ASP A 7 10.52 10.17 -14.78
N GLY A 8 9.25 10.23 -14.38
CA GLY A 8 8.79 9.68 -13.11
C GLY A 8 8.75 8.15 -13.10
N TYR A 9 8.25 7.58 -12.01
CA TYR A 9 7.99 6.14 -11.93
C TYR A 9 6.97 5.73 -13.01
N ASN A 10 7.29 4.65 -13.72
CA ASN A 10 6.37 3.97 -14.63
C ASN A 10 6.42 2.44 -14.40
N PHE A 11 5.34 1.74 -14.75
CA PHE A 11 5.28 0.28 -14.56
C PHE A 11 6.26 -0.50 -15.45
N SER A 12 6.87 0.15 -16.45
CA SER A 12 7.87 -0.43 -17.36
C SER A 12 9.30 -0.39 -16.82
N VAL A 13 9.55 0.16 -15.63
CA VAL A 13 10.88 0.12 -15.03
C VAL A 13 11.22 -1.31 -14.61
N ASN A 14 12.26 -1.88 -15.22
CA ASN A 14 12.74 -3.23 -14.91
C ASN A 14 13.63 -3.24 -13.67
N LEU A 15 13.55 -4.32 -12.88
CA LEU A 15 14.38 -4.51 -11.71
C LEU A 15 15.83 -4.79 -12.13
N VAL A 16 16.78 -4.11 -11.49
CA VAL A 16 18.21 -4.32 -11.70
C VAL A 16 18.81 -4.99 -10.48
N ASN A 17 19.62 -6.03 -10.69
CA ASN A 17 20.33 -6.70 -9.61
C ASN A 17 21.44 -5.77 -9.06
N PRO A 18 21.46 -5.47 -7.75
CA PRO A 18 22.44 -4.55 -7.17
C PRO A 18 23.90 -5.05 -7.24
N VAL A 19 24.12 -6.36 -7.42
CA VAL A 19 25.46 -6.96 -7.43
C VAL A 19 26.02 -7.11 -8.84
N THR A 20 25.20 -7.56 -9.79
CA THR A 20 25.64 -7.83 -11.18
C THR A 20 25.34 -6.69 -12.14
N GLY A 21 24.47 -5.74 -11.77
CA GLY A 21 24.01 -4.67 -12.65
C GLY A 21 23.10 -5.15 -13.79
N GLU A 22 22.74 -6.43 -13.80
CA GLU A 22 21.91 -7.02 -14.84
C GLU A 22 20.42 -6.75 -14.59
N ILE A 23 19.69 -6.56 -15.68
CA ILE A 23 18.25 -6.44 -15.66
C ILE A 23 17.65 -7.83 -15.38
N VAL A 24 16.84 -7.94 -14.34
CA VAL A 24 16.12 -9.16 -14.00
C VAL A 24 14.96 -9.32 -15.00
N PRO A 25 14.96 -10.39 -15.82
CA PRO A 25 13.90 -10.59 -16.79
C PRO A 25 12.56 -10.88 -16.08
N ASN A 26 11.46 -10.40 -16.66
CA ASN A 26 10.07 -10.57 -16.18
C ASN A 26 9.79 -10.01 -14.77
N LYS A 27 10.61 -9.09 -14.26
CA LYS A 27 10.36 -8.46 -12.96
C LYS A 27 10.50 -6.94 -13.04
N ASN A 28 9.40 -6.26 -12.75
CA ASN A 28 9.35 -4.81 -12.72
C ASN A 28 9.62 -4.32 -11.29
N VAL A 29 10.13 -3.09 -11.18
CA VAL A 29 10.37 -2.43 -9.89
C VAL A 29 9.03 -2.00 -9.31
N SER A 30 8.79 -2.29 -8.02
CA SER A 30 7.63 -1.77 -7.31
C SER A 30 7.75 -0.25 -7.14
N SER A 31 6.64 0.49 -7.09
CA SER A 31 6.73 1.94 -6.87
C SER A 31 7.48 2.25 -5.56
N SER A 32 7.27 1.45 -4.53
CA SER A 32 7.97 1.58 -3.24
C SER A 32 9.48 1.44 -3.36
N ASP A 33 9.97 0.44 -4.10
CA ASP A 33 11.42 0.22 -4.25
C ASP A 33 12.07 1.35 -5.06
N TRP A 34 11.37 1.83 -6.10
CA TRP A 34 11.85 2.94 -6.92
C TRP A 34 11.95 4.25 -6.11
N TYR A 35 10.93 4.57 -5.33
CA TYR A 35 10.93 5.78 -4.50
C TYR A 35 11.91 5.68 -3.33
N ALA A 36 12.03 4.52 -2.68
CA ALA A 36 13.02 4.28 -1.63
C ALA A 36 14.45 4.47 -2.15
N TYR A 37 14.75 3.97 -3.36
CA TYR A 37 16.04 4.17 -4.01
C TYR A 37 16.38 5.65 -4.21
N ARG A 38 15.40 6.49 -4.58
CA ARG A 38 15.62 7.94 -4.81
C ARG A 38 15.76 8.75 -3.52
N ILE A 39 15.14 8.32 -2.42
CA ILE A 39 15.22 9.01 -1.13
C ILE A 39 16.47 8.57 -0.35
N MET A 40 17.05 7.41 -0.67
CA MET A 40 18.25 6.89 -0.01
C MET A 40 19.43 7.86 -0.12
N ALA A 41 19.85 8.41 1.02
CA ALA A 41 21.03 9.26 1.10
C ALA A 41 22.31 8.47 0.79
N ARG A 42 23.13 8.95 -0.14
CA ARG A 42 24.43 8.34 -0.49
C ARG A 42 25.57 9.33 -0.33
N ALA A 43 26.65 8.88 0.31
CA ALA A 43 27.89 9.64 0.41
C ALA A 43 28.64 9.60 -0.93
N GLY A 44 29.01 10.75 -1.48
CA GLY A 44 29.86 10.84 -2.68
C GLY A 44 29.12 11.02 -4.02
N SER A 45 27.80 11.16 -4.04
CA SER A 45 27.05 11.55 -5.24
C SER A 45 26.25 12.84 -5.01
N ASN A 46 26.31 13.76 -5.97
CA ASN A 46 25.51 15.00 -6.00
C ASN A 46 23.99 14.73 -6.18
N SER A 47 23.54 13.49 -6.00
CA SER A 47 22.19 13.01 -6.25
C SER A 47 21.20 13.28 -5.11
N ASN A 48 21.67 13.74 -3.94
CA ASN A 48 20.81 14.02 -2.78
C ASN A 48 20.02 15.34 -2.91
N HIS A 49 19.92 15.92 -4.11
CA HIS A 49 19.24 17.20 -4.34
C HIS A 49 17.80 17.19 -3.82
N LEU A 50 17.08 16.07 -3.93
CA LEU A 50 15.73 15.91 -3.36
C LEU A 50 15.72 16.13 -1.84
N LEU A 51 16.75 15.68 -1.12
CA LEU A 51 16.86 15.81 0.34
C LEU A 51 17.21 17.24 0.80
N LEU A 52 17.73 18.09 -0.09
CA LEU A 52 18.12 19.46 0.24
C LEU A 52 16.94 20.44 0.25
N PHE A 53 15.84 20.11 -0.44
CA PHE A 53 14.68 21.00 -0.55
C PHE A 53 13.62 20.65 0.49
N ALA A 54 13.67 21.24 1.69
CA ALA A 54 12.79 20.91 2.84
C ALA A 54 11.28 20.81 2.52
N ALA A 55 10.62 21.95 2.22
CA ALA A 55 9.18 21.97 1.99
C ALA A 55 8.77 21.20 0.72
N LEU A 56 9.60 21.27 -0.32
CA LEU A 56 9.37 20.56 -1.58
C LEU A 56 9.49 19.04 -1.41
N LEU A 57 10.40 18.58 -0.56
CA LEU A 57 10.56 17.18 -0.19
C LEU A 57 9.31 16.66 0.51
N ASN A 58 8.71 17.44 1.42
CA ASN A 58 7.47 17.03 2.07
C ASN A 58 6.35 16.82 1.05
N GLN A 59 6.20 17.74 0.09
CA GLN A 59 5.22 17.59 -0.99
C GLN A 59 5.51 16.35 -1.85
N PHE A 60 6.78 16.11 -2.19
CA PHE A 60 7.21 14.92 -2.92
C PHE A 60 6.85 13.64 -2.18
N LEU A 61 7.19 13.56 -0.89
CA LEU A 61 6.92 12.39 -0.05
C LEU A 61 5.44 12.08 0.05
N VAL A 62 4.59 13.10 0.18
CA VAL A 62 3.13 12.91 0.23
C VAL A 62 2.58 12.41 -1.11
N ASP A 63 3.01 12.98 -2.23
CA ASP A 63 2.61 12.50 -3.57
C ASP A 63 3.07 11.05 -3.81
N MET A 64 4.28 10.73 -3.36
CA MET A 64 4.87 9.40 -3.47
C MET A 64 4.10 8.38 -2.63
N TYR A 65 3.78 8.74 -1.38
CA TYR A 65 3.00 7.91 -0.50
C TYR A 65 1.62 7.60 -1.10
N ALA A 66 0.94 8.61 -1.67
CA ALA A 66 -0.35 8.41 -2.32
C ALA A 66 -0.27 7.41 -3.50
N LYS A 67 0.81 7.46 -4.31
CA LYS A 67 1.03 6.51 -5.42
C LYS A 67 1.28 5.10 -4.93
N ILE A 68 2.14 4.94 -3.93
CA ILE A 68 2.43 3.63 -3.31
C ILE A 68 1.15 3.04 -2.73
N GLU A 69 0.37 3.83 -2.00
CA GLU A 69 -0.86 3.35 -1.37
C GLU A 69 -1.93 3.00 -2.42
N THR A 70 -2.02 3.76 -3.50
CA THR A 70 -2.91 3.43 -4.63
C THR A 70 -2.53 2.10 -5.29
N GLU A 71 -1.23 1.83 -5.49
CA GLU A 71 -0.76 0.54 -6.01
C GLU A 71 -1.12 -0.61 -5.05
N ARG A 72 -0.95 -0.42 -3.74
CA ARG A 72 -1.32 -1.41 -2.72
C ARG A 72 -2.82 -1.69 -2.71
N LEU A 73 -3.66 -0.66 -2.80
CA LEU A 73 -5.12 -0.80 -2.86
C LEU A 73 -5.56 -1.51 -4.15
N ASN A 74 -4.93 -1.19 -5.28
CA ASN A 74 -5.17 -1.90 -6.53
C ASN A 74 -4.78 -3.38 -6.42
N TYR A 75 -3.64 -3.67 -5.79
CA TYR A 75 -3.22 -5.05 -5.55
C TYR A 75 -4.25 -5.82 -4.72
N LEU A 76 -4.78 -5.22 -3.64
CA LEU A 76 -5.85 -5.81 -2.83
C LEU A 76 -7.10 -6.06 -3.68
N ARG A 77 -7.54 -5.05 -4.43
CA ARG A 77 -8.72 -5.13 -5.32
C ARG A 77 -8.63 -6.28 -6.33
N PHE A 78 -7.49 -6.47 -6.99
CA PHE A 78 -7.34 -7.47 -8.05
C PHE A 78 -6.94 -8.86 -7.55
N ASN A 79 -6.29 -8.98 -6.40
CA ASN A 79 -5.81 -10.26 -5.87
C ASN A 79 -6.67 -10.79 -4.71
N GLN A 80 -7.90 -10.30 -4.57
CA GLN A 80 -8.80 -10.66 -3.49
C GLN A 80 -8.96 -12.19 -3.37
N SER A 81 -9.17 -12.91 -4.47
CA SER A 81 -9.27 -14.38 -4.50
C SER A 81 -8.05 -15.10 -3.89
N LYS A 82 -6.84 -14.61 -4.16
CA LYS A 82 -5.58 -15.18 -3.63
C LYS A 82 -5.39 -14.91 -2.14
N LEU A 83 -5.98 -13.84 -1.60
CA LEU A 83 -5.83 -13.42 -0.20
C LEU A 83 -6.76 -14.19 0.76
N ARG A 84 -7.14 -15.43 0.41
CA ARG A 84 -8.16 -16.24 1.10
C ARG A 84 -9.52 -15.52 1.20
N ALA A 85 -9.93 -14.88 0.11
CA ALA A 85 -11.26 -14.29 0.05
C ALA A 85 -12.41 -15.29 0.06
N GLU A 86 -12.17 -16.59 0.02
CA GLU A 86 -13.23 -17.60 0.21
C GLU A 86 -13.96 -17.40 1.56
N ASN A 87 -13.23 -17.07 2.63
CA ASN A 87 -13.85 -16.67 3.91
C ASN A 87 -14.64 -15.35 3.82
N TYR A 88 -14.26 -14.49 2.87
CA TYR A 88 -14.95 -13.25 2.60
C TYR A 88 -16.19 -13.45 1.74
N VAL A 89 -16.20 -14.44 0.83
CA VAL A 89 -17.38 -14.80 0.02
C VAL A 89 -18.53 -15.20 0.92
N HIS A 90 -18.31 -16.03 1.94
CA HIS A 90 -19.36 -16.36 2.92
C HIS A 90 -19.87 -15.16 3.72
N LEU A 91 -19.01 -14.16 3.95
CA LEU A 91 -19.38 -12.91 4.60
C LEU A 91 -20.10 -11.96 3.64
N GLN A 92 -19.77 -11.98 2.34
CA GLN A 92 -20.53 -11.32 1.28
C GLN A 92 -21.91 -11.96 1.13
N ASP A 93 -22.02 -13.29 1.06
CA ASP A 93 -23.28 -14.02 0.97
C ASP A 93 -24.21 -13.73 2.15
N ALA A 94 -23.64 -13.54 3.36
CA ALA A 94 -24.39 -13.13 4.55
C ALA A 94 -24.90 -11.69 4.47
N ILE A 95 -24.16 -10.79 3.82
CA ILE A 95 -24.55 -9.39 3.58
C ILE A 95 -25.54 -9.29 2.41
N GLU A 96 -25.38 -10.10 1.36
CA GLU A 96 -26.27 -10.17 0.18
C GLU A 96 -27.71 -10.58 0.57
N ARG A 97 -27.89 -11.33 1.65
CA ARG A 97 -29.24 -11.66 2.17
C ARG A 97 -29.99 -10.47 2.77
N ASP A 98 -29.31 -9.35 3.05
CA ASP A 98 -29.85 -8.21 3.80
C ASP A 98 -30.00 -6.92 2.97
N GLY A 99 -29.64 -6.88 1.67
CA GLY A 99 -29.78 -5.65 0.87
C GLY A 99 -29.61 -5.76 -0.65
N ASP A 100 -30.43 -5.01 -1.39
CA ASP A 100 -30.53 -4.95 -2.86
C ASP A 100 -29.19 -4.85 -3.61
N LEU A 101 -28.87 -5.88 -4.38
CA LEU A 101 -27.58 -6.09 -5.05
C LEU A 101 -27.35 -5.24 -6.32
N HIS A 102 -28.35 -4.54 -6.84
CA HIS A 102 -28.23 -3.93 -8.18
C HIS A 102 -27.42 -2.62 -8.22
N ASN A 103 -27.08 -2.04 -7.07
CA ASN A 103 -26.41 -0.74 -6.95
C ASN A 103 -25.02 -0.78 -6.29
N LEU A 104 -24.56 -1.94 -5.83
CA LEU A 104 -23.29 -2.05 -5.12
C LEU A 104 -22.19 -2.32 -6.14
N GLY A 105 -21.39 -1.30 -6.43
CA GLY A 105 -20.11 -1.47 -7.14
C GLY A 105 -19.25 -2.55 -6.48
N GLN A 106 -18.33 -3.14 -7.26
CA GLN A 106 -17.47 -4.26 -6.86
C GLN A 106 -16.96 -4.13 -5.40
N MET A 107 -17.47 -4.95 -4.49
CA MET A 107 -17.14 -4.90 -3.07
C MET A 107 -15.69 -5.38 -2.83
N VAL A 108 -14.79 -4.46 -2.54
CA VAL A 108 -13.40 -4.76 -2.14
C VAL A 108 -13.31 -4.77 -0.62
N ILE A 109 -12.92 -5.90 -0.04
CA ILE A 109 -12.80 -6.05 1.41
C ILE A 109 -11.38 -5.69 1.84
N LEU A 110 -11.25 -4.61 2.59
CA LEU A 110 -9.97 -4.16 3.11
C LEU A 110 -9.51 -5.00 4.31
N PRO A 111 -8.21 -5.29 4.43
CA PRO A 111 -7.64 -5.94 5.59
C PRO A 111 -7.72 -5.04 6.84
N SER A 112 -7.70 -5.65 8.02
CA SER A 112 -7.76 -4.93 9.30
C SER A 112 -6.55 -4.04 9.59
N SER A 113 -5.45 -4.22 8.85
CA SER A 113 -4.27 -3.36 8.91
C SER A 113 -4.52 -1.96 8.31
N PHE A 114 -5.56 -1.79 7.49
CA PHE A 114 -5.90 -0.49 6.91
C PHE A 114 -6.68 0.36 7.92
N THR A 115 -6.07 1.44 8.40
CA THR A 115 -6.67 2.33 9.41
C THR A 115 -7.93 2.99 8.88
N GLY A 116 -9.01 2.94 9.66
CA GLY A 116 -10.32 3.46 9.28
C GLY A 116 -11.17 2.51 8.43
N SER A 117 -10.67 1.32 8.06
CA SER A 117 -11.53 0.29 7.47
C SER A 117 -12.55 -0.23 8.50
N PRO A 118 -13.73 -0.73 8.05
CA PRO A 118 -14.68 -1.41 8.93
C PRO A 118 -14.04 -2.53 9.76
N ARG A 119 -13.11 -3.28 9.15
CA ARG A 119 -12.41 -4.39 9.81
C ARG A 119 -11.38 -3.92 10.83
N TYR A 120 -10.70 -2.79 10.57
CA TYR A 120 -9.82 -2.16 11.56
C TYR A 120 -10.58 -1.79 12.82
N MET A 121 -11.76 -1.18 12.66
CA MET A 121 -12.61 -0.81 13.80
C MET A 121 -13.09 -2.05 14.56
N GLN A 122 -13.58 -3.07 13.86
CA GLN A 122 -14.03 -4.31 14.48
C GLN A 122 -12.92 -4.99 15.29
N GLN A 123 -11.71 -5.08 14.74
CA GLN A 123 -10.57 -5.64 15.45
C GLN A 123 -10.23 -4.81 16.71
N ARG A 124 -10.20 -3.48 16.59
CA ARG A 124 -9.92 -2.60 17.74
C ARG A 124 -10.97 -2.71 18.84
N CYS A 125 -12.24 -2.87 18.48
CA CYS A 125 -13.29 -3.16 19.45
C CYS A 125 -13.06 -4.50 20.14
N GLN A 126 -12.78 -5.56 19.40
CA GLN A 126 -12.51 -6.89 19.98
C GLN A 126 -11.30 -6.88 20.92
N ASP A 127 -10.20 -6.21 20.53
CA ASP A 127 -9.02 -6.04 21.36
C ASP A 127 -9.37 -5.30 22.66
N ALA A 128 -10.16 -4.23 22.58
CA ALA A 128 -10.60 -3.46 23.76
C ALA A 128 -11.46 -4.31 24.70
N TYR A 129 -12.41 -5.10 24.17
CA TYR A 129 -13.20 -6.02 24.99
C TYR A 129 -12.33 -7.09 25.66
N GLY A 130 -11.29 -7.58 24.98
CA GLY A 130 -10.32 -8.50 25.56
C GLY A 130 -9.60 -7.90 26.76
N VAL A 131 -9.08 -6.67 26.61
CA VAL A 131 -8.41 -5.94 27.70
C VAL A 131 -9.37 -5.69 28.87
N CYS A 132 -10.61 -5.26 28.61
CA CYS A 132 -11.61 -5.06 29.66
C CYS A 132 -11.95 -6.36 30.41
N ALA A 133 -12.01 -7.50 29.72
CA ALA A 133 -12.28 -8.79 30.32
C ALA A 133 -11.13 -9.31 31.19
N GLU A 134 -9.88 -8.97 30.85
CA GLU A 134 -8.71 -9.27 31.69
C GLU A 134 -8.66 -8.41 32.94
N LEU A 135 -8.91 -7.10 32.81
CA LEU A 135 -8.96 -6.16 33.95
C LEU A 135 -10.05 -6.50 34.97
N TRP A 136 -11.12 -7.15 34.54
CA TRP A 136 -12.22 -7.55 35.43
C TRP A 136 -11.96 -8.85 36.19
N LYS A 137 -10.87 -9.56 35.87
CA LYS A 137 -10.44 -10.79 36.56
C LYS A 137 -9.38 -10.56 37.64
N THR A 138 -8.78 -9.37 37.69
CA THR A 138 -7.88 -8.89 38.76
C THR A 138 -8.64 -8.13 39.83
#